data_AF-A0A2M8PJX3-F1
#
_entry.id   AF-A0A2M8PJX3-F1
#
_cell.length_a   1.000
_cell.length_b   1.000
_cell.length_c   1.000
_cell.angle_alpha   90.00
_cell.angle_beta   90.00
_cell.angle_gamma   90.00
#
_symmetry.space_group_name_H-M   'P 1'
#
loop_
_entity.id
_entity.type
_entity.pdbx_description
1 polymer ?
#
loop_
_entity_poly.entity_id
_entity_poly.type
_entity_poly.pdbx_seq_one_letter_code
_entity_poly.pdbx_strand_id
1 'polypeptide(L)'
;MRWKIGITLGVLFSTVSTTSYATTLQEALVLAYQKNPTLIAARKHFRATAEAYPKAMAGFLPTVQVDIAQTRTDYQYRGNAKQHLEGVTRALTVTQPLFEGGNTLAEIKQAK
;
A
#
# COMPACT_ATOMS: atom_id res chain seq x y z
N MET A 1 -4.26 -72.67 -21.23
CA MET A 1 -4.33 -72.15 -22.62
C MET A 1 -5.31 -71.00 -22.68
N ARG A 2 -5.08 -70.05 -23.58
CA ARG A 2 -5.31 -68.60 -23.47
C ARG A 2 -6.74 -68.15 -23.84
N TRP A 3 -7.02 -66.88 -23.48
CA TRP A 3 -7.98 -65.89 -24.08
C TRP A 3 -9.37 -65.83 -23.40
N LYS A 4 -9.97 -64.68 -23.01
CA LYS A 4 -10.07 -63.34 -23.63
C LYS A 4 -10.43 -62.22 -22.61
N ILE A 5 -9.72 -61.09 -22.72
CA ILE A 5 -10.18 -59.68 -22.87
C ILE A 5 -11.24 -59.15 -21.88
N GLY A 6 -10.80 -58.22 -21.01
CA GLY A 6 -11.66 -57.39 -20.16
C GLY A 6 -11.91 -56.01 -20.76
N ILE A 7 -13.15 -55.53 -20.64
CA ILE A 7 -13.56 -54.13 -20.80
C ILE A 7 -14.78 -53.95 -19.90
N THR A 8 -14.70 -53.07 -18.90
CA THR A 8 -15.74 -52.09 -18.50
C THR A 8 -15.43 -51.53 -17.11
N LEU A 9 -15.09 -50.25 -17.05
CA LEU A 9 -15.50 -49.41 -15.92
C LEU A 9 -15.74 -48.01 -16.47
N GLY A 10 -17.03 -47.72 -16.64
CA GLY A 10 -17.55 -46.53 -17.29
C GLY A 10 -17.23 -45.28 -16.47
N VAL A 11 -16.57 -44.34 -17.12
CA VAL A 11 -16.45 -42.97 -16.64
C VAL A 11 -17.78 -42.27 -16.94
N LEU A 12 -18.59 -42.08 -15.90
CA LEU A 12 -19.75 -41.18 -15.95
C LEU A 12 -19.25 -39.75 -15.79
N PHE A 13 -18.97 -39.08 -16.91
CA PHE A 13 -18.69 -37.65 -16.94
C PHE A 13 -20.02 -36.91 -17.12
N SER A 14 -20.62 -36.44 -16.02
CA SER A 14 -21.81 -35.60 -16.06
C SER A 14 -21.41 -34.19 -16.52
N THR A 15 -21.78 -33.84 -17.74
CA THR A 15 -21.64 -32.47 -18.27
C THR A 15 -22.70 -31.57 -17.62
N VAL A 16 -22.28 -30.73 -16.67
CA VAL A 16 -23.12 -29.61 -16.22
C VAL A 16 -23.07 -28.54 -17.31
N SER A 17 -24.17 -28.38 -18.04
CA SER A 17 -24.35 -27.27 -18.98
C SER A 17 -24.53 -25.98 -18.18
N THR A 18 -23.46 -25.18 -18.05
CA THR A 18 -23.57 -23.81 -17.57
C THR A 18 -24.18 -22.98 -18.70
N THR A 19 -25.41 -22.51 -18.51
CA THR A 19 -26.02 -21.49 -19.37
C THR A 19 -25.11 -20.25 -19.36
N SER A 20 -24.42 -20.00 -20.47
CA SER A 20 -23.65 -18.77 -20.66
C SER A 20 -24.63 -17.63 -20.92
N TYR A 21 -24.85 -16.76 -19.94
CA TYR A 21 -25.53 -15.50 -20.16
C TYR A 21 -24.57 -14.59 -20.93
N ALA A 22 -24.81 -14.44 -22.23
CA ALA A 22 -24.14 -13.43 -23.04
C ALA A 22 -24.54 -12.06 -22.49
N THR A 23 -23.61 -11.44 -21.75
CA THR A 23 -23.75 -10.07 -21.25
C THR A 23 -24.14 -9.18 -22.44
N THR A 24 -25.22 -8.43 -22.32
CA THR A 24 -25.65 -7.54 -23.41
C THR A 24 -24.54 -6.51 -23.70
N LEU A 25 -24.40 -6.04 -24.94
CA LEU A 25 -23.37 -5.06 -25.33
C LEU A 25 -23.33 -3.85 -24.39
N GLN A 26 -24.51 -3.43 -23.91
CA GLN A 26 -24.67 -2.33 -22.96
C GLN A 26 -24.14 -2.67 -21.57
N GLU A 27 -24.40 -3.88 -21.08
CA GLU A 27 -23.94 -4.37 -19.78
C GLU A 27 -22.43 -4.63 -19.78
N ALA A 28 -21.86 -5.12 -20.89
CA ALA A 28 -20.42 -5.24 -21.08
C ALA A 28 -19.72 -3.86 -21.11
N LEU A 29 -20.37 -2.84 -21.68
CA LEU A 29 -19.86 -1.47 -21.74
C LEU A 29 -19.94 -0.77 -20.36
N VAL A 30 -21.00 -1.02 -19.59
CA VAL A 30 -21.12 -0.57 -18.19
C VAL A 30 -20.05 -1.24 -17.31
N LEU A 31 -19.86 -2.55 -17.44
CA LEU A 31 -18.80 -3.28 -16.73
C LEU A 31 -17.40 -2.79 -17.11
N ALA A 32 -17.17 -2.52 -18.41
CA ALA A 32 -15.93 -1.92 -18.87
C ALA A 32 -15.72 -0.54 -18.21
N TYR A 33 -16.72 0.36 -18.22
CA TYR A 33 -16.57 1.67 -17.58
C TYR A 33 -16.33 1.60 -16.07
N GLN A 34 -16.97 0.66 -15.38
CA GLN A 34 -16.83 0.51 -13.93
C GLN A 34 -15.53 -0.18 -13.52
N LYS A 35 -15.03 -1.13 -14.31
CA LYS A 35 -13.84 -1.93 -14.01
C LYS A 35 -12.62 -1.59 -14.86
N ASN A 36 -12.67 -0.58 -15.72
CA ASN A 36 -11.51 -0.22 -16.54
C ASN A 36 -10.35 0.25 -15.62
N PRO A 37 -9.25 -0.51 -15.53
CA PRO A 37 -8.12 -0.12 -14.70
C PRO A 37 -7.49 1.20 -15.15
N THR A 38 -7.63 1.60 -16.42
CA THR A 38 -7.10 2.88 -16.91
C THR A 38 -7.86 4.08 -16.35
N LEU A 39 -9.19 4.00 -16.24
CA LEU A 39 -10.01 5.04 -15.63
C LEU A 39 -9.79 5.14 -14.13
N ILE A 40 -9.62 4.00 -13.46
CA ILE A 40 -9.28 3.95 -12.04
C ILE A 40 -7.89 4.56 -11.81
N ALA A 41 -6.90 4.22 -12.64
CA ALA A 41 -5.55 4.79 -12.58
C ALA A 41 -5.58 6.31 -12.79
N ALA A 42 -6.26 6.79 -13.84
CA ALA A 42 -6.43 8.21 -14.09
C ALA A 42 -7.08 8.96 -12.91
N ARG A 43 -8.10 8.36 -12.29
CA ARG A 43 -8.76 8.92 -11.10
C ARG A 43 -7.83 8.94 -9.88
N LYS A 44 -7.01 7.91 -9.70
CA LYS A 44 -6.01 7.85 -8.61
C LYS A 44 -4.91 8.89 -8.83
N HIS A 45 -4.48 9.09 -10.07
CA HIS A 45 -3.56 10.18 -10.43
C HIS A 45 -4.16 11.56 -10.11
N PHE A 46 -5.41 11.79 -10.50
CA PHE A 46 -6.09 13.05 -10.19
C PHE A 46 -6.19 13.29 -8.67
N ARG A 47 -6.49 12.27 -7.87
CA ARG A 47 -6.50 12.38 -6.41
C ARG A 47 -5.12 12.68 -5.84
N ALA A 48 -4.08 11.99 -6.33
CA ALA A 48 -2.70 12.23 -5.91
C ALA A 48 -2.26 13.68 -6.18
N THR A 49 -2.65 14.26 -7.32
CA THR A 49 -2.37 15.68 -7.61
C THR A 49 -3.22 16.61 -6.75
N ALA A 50 -4.49 16.29 -6.51
CA ALA A 50 -5.37 17.11 -5.68
C ALA A 50 -4.93 17.15 -4.19
N GLU A 51 -4.29 16.09 -3.70
CA GLU A 51 -3.73 16.02 -2.34
C GLU A 51 -2.51 16.92 -2.12
N ALA A 52 -1.90 17.47 -3.18
CA ALA A 52 -0.79 18.41 -3.06
C ALA A 52 -1.20 19.72 -2.37
N TYR A 53 -2.42 20.21 -2.61
CA TYR A 53 -2.93 21.43 -2.01
C TYR A 53 -3.07 21.36 -0.47
N PRO A 54 -3.80 20.39 0.12
CA PRO A 54 -3.87 20.25 1.58
C PRO A 54 -2.51 19.93 2.20
N LYS A 55 -1.61 19.26 1.47
CA LYS A 55 -0.22 19.03 1.91
C LYS A 55 0.55 20.35 2.05
N ALA A 56 0.42 21.27 1.09
CA ALA A 56 1.04 22.59 1.17
C ALA A 56 0.42 23.45 2.29
N MET A 57 -0.90 23.33 2.52
CA MET A 57 -1.57 24.00 3.65
C MET A 57 -1.07 23.48 5.01
N ALA A 58 -0.71 22.21 5.12
CA ALA A 58 -0.19 21.63 6.35
C ALA A 58 1.15 22.25 6.80
N GLY A 59 1.88 22.93 5.92
CA GLY A 59 3.08 23.68 6.29
C GLY A 59 2.83 24.83 7.27
N PHE A 60 1.59 25.31 7.40
CA PHE A 60 1.20 26.32 8.41
C PHE A 60 0.88 25.72 9.78
N LEU A 61 0.82 24.40 9.88
CA LEU A 61 0.48 23.70 11.11
C LEU A 61 1.75 23.30 11.86
N PRO A 62 1.71 23.22 13.20
CA PRO A 62 2.82 22.66 13.96
C PRO A 62 3.02 21.18 13.58
N THR A 63 4.28 20.81 13.33
CA THR A 63 4.66 19.42 13.08
C THR A 63 5.05 18.76 14.40
N VAL A 64 4.48 17.58 14.66
CA VAL A 64 4.79 16.78 15.85
C VAL A 64 5.50 15.51 15.39
N GLN A 65 6.72 15.30 15.86
CA GLN A 65 7.54 14.14 15.58
C GLN A 65 7.78 13.34 16.86
N VAL A 66 7.62 12.03 16.79
CA VAL A 66 7.87 11.10 17.89
C VAL A 66 8.98 10.15 17.47
N ASP A 67 10.08 10.16 18.21
CA ASP A 67 11.23 9.31 17.95
C ASP A 67 11.42 8.33 19.12
N ILE A 68 11.45 7.04 18.81
CA ILE A 68 11.70 5.97 19.76
C ILE A 68 12.88 5.18 19.23
N ALA A 69 13.98 5.15 19.98
CA ALA A 69 15.17 4.40 19.65
C ALA A 69 15.51 3.44 20.79
N GLN A 70 15.86 2.21 20.43
CA GLN A 70 16.40 1.23 21.36
C GLN A 70 17.80 0.86 20.89
N THR A 71 18.76 0.99 21.80
CA THR A 71 20.16 0.72 21.53
C THR A 71 20.63 -0.40 22.44
N ARG A 72 21.33 -1.37 21.88
CA ARG A 72 22.05 -2.38 22.64
C ARG A 72 23.50 -2.39 22.18
N THR A 73 24.41 -2.21 23.12
CA THR A 73 25.84 -2.21 22.85
C THR A 73 26.52 -3.23 23.74
N ASP A 74 27.18 -4.19 23.12
CA ASP A 74 27.90 -5.24 23.81
C ASP A 74 29.40 -4.88 23.86
N TYR A 75 29.97 -4.81 25.07
CA TYR A 75 31.38 -4.52 25.31
C TYR A 75 32.10 -5.77 25.83
N GLN A 76 33.26 -6.06 25.25
CA GLN A 76 34.17 -7.11 25.73
C GLN A 76 35.46 -6.48 26.24
N TYR A 77 35.66 -6.52 27.56
CA TYR A 77 36.96 -6.16 28.15
C TYR A 77 37.91 -7.37 28.08
N ARG A 78 39.20 -7.12 27.82
CA ARG A 78 40.26 -8.15 27.86
C ARG A 78 40.38 -8.70 29.28
N GLY A 79 39.62 -9.76 29.56
CA GLY A 79 39.52 -10.36 30.90
C GLY A 79 38.07 -10.67 31.28
N ASN A 80 37.39 -11.50 30.50
CA ASN A 80 36.16 -12.24 30.83
C ASN A 80 34.89 -11.49 31.27
N ALA A 81 34.89 -10.18 31.47
CA ALA A 81 33.67 -9.42 31.74
C ALA A 81 32.99 -8.99 30.43
N LYS A 82 31.83 -9.60 30.14
CA LYS A 82 30.90 -9.11 29.11
C LYS A 82 29.95 -8.11 29.75
N GLN A 83 29.94 -6.88 29.24
CA GLN A 83 28.99 -5.86 29.67
C GLN A 83 28.04 -5.56 28.53
N HIS A 84 26.74 -5.56 28.83
CA HIS A 84 25.69 -5.22 27.88
C HIS A 84 25.10 -3.89 28.34
N LEU A 85 25.16 -2.88 27.47
CA LEU A 85 24.53 -1.59 27.70
C LEU A 85 23.25 -1.54 26.87
N GLU A 86 22.12 -1.48 27.55
CA GLU A 86 20.82 -1.30 26.91
C GLU A 86 20.33 0.11 27.22
N GLY A 87 19.90 0.81 26.18
CA GLY A 87 19.35 2.16 26.26
C GLY A 87 18.05 2.23 25.48
N VAL A 88 17.07 2.92 26.05
CA VAL A 88 15.83 3.27 25.34
C VAL A 88 15.71 4.78 25.39
N THR A 89 15.73 5.40 24.22
CA THR A 89 15.53 6.84 24.05
C THR A 89 14.15 7.07 23.47
N ARG A 90 13.40 8.00 24.08
CA ARG A 90 12.09 8.45 23.59
C ARG A 90 12.14 9.97 23.53
N ALA A 91 11.85 10.54 22.38
CA ALA A 91 11.81 11.98 22.16
C ALA A 91 10.50 12.37 21.48
N LEU A 92 9.98 13.52 21.89
CA LEU A 92 8.83 14.19 21.28
C LEU A 92 9.29 15.58 20.88
N THR A 93 9.23 15.89 19.59
CA THR A 93 9.66 17.17 19.03
C THR A 93 8.45 17.86 18.40
N VAL A 94 8.17 19.09 18.83
CA VAL A 94 7.12 19.93 18.24
C VAL A 94 7.79 21.11 17.56
N THR A 95 7.60 21.22 16.25
CA THR A 95 8.19 22.28 15.42
C THR A 95 7.08 23.14 14.84
N GLN A 96 7.06 24.42 15.21
CA GLN A 96 6.13 25.40 14.62
C GLN A 96 6.93 26.52 13.96
N PRO A 97 6.82 26.68 12.63
CA PRO A 97 7.41 27.83 11.97
C PRO A 97 6.62 29.09 12.33
N LEU A 98 7.30 30.10 12.89
CA LEU A 98 6.69 31.40 13.20
C LEU A 98 6.71 32.35 11.99
N PHE A 99 7.77 32.25 11.17
CA PHE A 99 7.93 33.04 9.95
C PHE A 99 8.92 32.35 9.00
N GLU A 100 8.51 32.07 7.77
CA GLU A 100 9.34 31.38 6.76
C GLU A 100 9.64 32.22 5.52
N GLY A 101 9.53 33.55 5.62
CA GLY A 101 9.85 34.45 4.50
C GLY A 101 8.96 34.25 3.26
N GLY A 102 7.81 33.59 3.40
CA GLY A 102 6.87 33.32 2.30
C GLY A 102 7.07 31.99 1.57
N ASN A 103 8.00 31.12 2.00
CA ASN A 103 8.23 29.81 1.39
C ASN A 103 6.97 28.93 1.40
N THR A 104 6.27 28.86 2.52
CA THR A 104 4.99 28.15 2.66
C THR A 104 3.90 28.70 1.72
N LEU A 105 3.86 30.02 1.48
CA LEU A 105 2.96 30.62 0.50
C LEU A 105 3.34 30.27 -0.94
N ALA A 106 4.63 30.14 -1.24
CA ALA A 106 5.12 29.71 -2.54
C ALA A 106 4.77 28.23 -2.82
N GLU A 107 4.89 27.36 -1.81
CA GLU A 107 4.48 25.95 -1.92
C GLU A 107 2.98 25.78 -2.23
N ILE A 108 2.11 26.58 -1.60
CA ILE A 108 0.68 26.59 -1.92
C ILE A 108 0.43 27.04 -3.34
N LYS A 109 1.13 28.09 -3.80
CA LYS A 109 1.00 28.60 -5.17
C LYS A 109 1.48 27.60 -6.22
N GLN A 110 2.51 26.81 -5.90
CA GLN A 110 3.01 25.75 -6.76
C GLN A 110 2.07 24.53 -6.80
N ALA A 111 1.29 24.30 -5.73
CA ALA A 111 0.31 23.23 -5.65
C ALA A 111 -1.04 23.56 -6.30
N LYS A 112 -1.23 24.78 -6.81
CA LYS A 112 -2.43 25.25 -7.50
C LYS A 112 -2.29 25.14 -9.01
#